data_AF-M2SEE1-F1
#
_entry.id   AF-M2SEE1-F1
#
_cell.length_a   1.000
_cell.length_b   1.000
_cell.length_c   1.000
_cell.angle_alpha   90.00
_cell.angle_beta   90.00
_cell.angle_gamma   90.00
#
_symmetry.space_group_name_H-M   'P 1'
#
loop_
_entity.id
_entity.type
_entity.pdbx_description
1 polymer ?
#
loop_
_entity_poly.entity_id
_entity_poly.type
_entity_poly.pdbx_seq_one_letter_code
_entity_poly.pdbx_strand_id
1 'polypeptide(L)'
;MAGDVRPRAIDQIRDLMGRWTNIAAAVALSFAAVSASAQTADAAQNELEPVTAGQVQQNADEESRTAPQGMTQDEAIAATPDEPAAVPSVGGGLANAGTVSDAALGQPLGGHNIQPQVTELGKRANNFNIALLIIMGIVTVFVFALLLWSILKYRRKDGVLPSKTTHNVLIEVIWTVVPVLILVGIAIPSFQLLAAQYDPPEADVTVKAIGHQWYWEYEYPDEGGFSFDAIMLPADQAAERGEPRLLATDNRVVVPVGANVKVLVTSVDVIHSWAMPAFWVKMDAVPGRINETWFRAEQPGVYYGQCSELCGTQHAFMPIVVEVVEQDVYDAWVARRQEDAGIDPAELAESVTPEAVEPTADESGVPTAEAVEADSDEGADVGDETAAPTGTVIEQSAGETSSPAQNPTE
;
A
#
# COMPACT_ATOMS: atom_id res chain seq x y z
N MET A 1 -39.64 -25.23 -5.70
CA MET A 1 -39.11 -24.75 -6.98
C MET A 1 -37.59 -24.83 -6.88
N ALA A 2 -36.95 -25.68 -7.70
CA ALA A 2 -35.50 -25.83 -7.68
C ALA A 2 -34.88 -24.65 -8.44
N GLY A 3 -34.15 -23.79 -7.71
CA GLY A 3 -33.43 -22.65 -8.28
C GLY A 3 -32.16 -23.10 -8.97
N ASP A 4 -31.98 -22.62 -10.20
CA ASP A 4 -30.84 -22.81 -11.08
C ASP A 4 -29.55 -22.22 -10.46
N VAL A 5 -28.77 -23.06 -9.78
CA VAL A 5 -27.41 -22.71 -9.32
C VAL A 5 -26.44 -22.98 -10.46
N ARG A 6 -26.42 -22.09 -11.45
CA ARG A 6 -25.30 -22.05 -12.41
C ARG A 6 -24.03 -21.60 -11.67
N PRO A 7 -22.87 -22.23 -11.92
CA PRO A 7 -21.61 -21.81 -11.30
C PRO A 7 -21.19 -20.45 -11.88
N ARG A 8 -21.44 -19.37 -11.13
CA ARG A 8 -21.01 -17.98 -11.44
C ARG A 8 -19.55 -17.87 -11.89
N ALA A 9 -18.69 -18.80 -11.44
CA ALA A 9 -17.28 -18.89 -11.83
C ALA A 9 -17.06 -19.13 -13.33
N ILE A 10 -17.88 -19.96 -14.00
CA ILE A 10 -17.69 -20.27 -15.42
C ILE A 10 -18.07 -19.06 -16.29
N ASP A 11 -19.13 -18.35 -15.91
CA ASP A 11 -19.56 -17.16 -16.64
C ASP A 11 -18.60 -15.98 -16.40
N GLN A 12 -18.02 -15.85 -15.20
CA GLN A 12 -16.93 -14.92 -14.92
C GLN A 12 -15.65 -15.23 -15.71
N ILE A 13 -15.27 -16.51 -15.82
CA ILE A 13 -14.13 -16.94 -16.64
C ILE A 13 -14.37 -16.62 -18.12
N ARG A 14 -15.58 -16.85 -18.63
CA ARG A 14 -15.91 -16.59 -20.04
C ARG A 14 -15.88 -15.09 -20.36
N ASP A 15 -16.38 -14.24 -19.45
CA ASP A 15 -16.37 -12.79 -19.62
C ASP A 15 -14.93 -12.21 -19.52
N LEU A 16 -14.14 -12.69 -18.56
CA LEU A 16 -12.71 -12.38 -18.47
C LEU A 16 -11.98 -12.80 -19.75
N MET A 17 -12.12 -14.04 -20.19
CA MET A 17 -11.48 -14.54 -21.42
C MET A 17 -11.89 -13.73 -22.65
N GLY A 18 -13.16 -13.32 -22.76
CA GLY A 18 -13.65 -12.47 -23.85
C GLY A 18 -13.01 -11.08 -23.88
N ARG A 19 -12.82 -10.46 -22.70
CA ARG A 19 -12.13 -9.16 -22.58
C ARG A 19 -10.64 -9.28 -22.89
N TRP A 20 -10.00 -10.39 -22.48
CA TRP A 20 -8.59 -10.67 -22.77
C TRP A 20 -8.33 -10.99 -24.25
N THR A 21 -9.25 -11.69 -24.94
CA THR A 21 -9.11 -11.94 -26.39
C THR A 21 -9.15 -10.65 -27.20
N ASN A 22 -9.96 -9.67 -26.78
CA ASN A 22 -10.05 -8.37 -27.45
C ASN A 22 -8.79 -7.52 -27.24
N ILE A 23 -8.19 -7.57 -26.05
CA ILE A 23 -6.92 -6.88 -25.74
C ILE A 23 -5.76 -7.52 -26.50
N ALA A 24 -5.66 -8.86 -26.50
CA ALA A 24 -4.64 -9.58 -27.25
C ALA A 24 -4.73 -9.33 -28.77
N ALA A 25 -5.96 -9.27 -29.32
CA ALA A 25 -6.18 -8.93 -30.72
C ALA A 25 -5.77 -7.47 -31.03
N ALA A 26 -6.08 -6.51 -30.16
CA ALA A 26 -5.69 -5.12 -30.33
C ALA A 26 -4.16 -4.95 -30.33
N VAL A 27 -3.44 -5.63 -29.42
CA VAL A 27 -1.97 -5.61 -29.35
C VAL A 27 -1.34 -6.27 -30.59
N ALA A 28 -1.92 -7.35 -31.10
CA ALA A 28 -1.47 -8.00 -32.32
C ALA A 28 -1.66 -7.11 -33.58
N LEU A 29 -2.76 -6.35 -33.65
CA LEU A 29 -3.04 -5.38 -34.71
C LEU A 29 -2.07 -4.18 -34.67
N SER A 30 -1.66 -3.73 -33.48
CA SER A 30 -0.64 -2.68 -33.34
C SER A 30 0.74 -3.12 -33.83
N PHE A 31 1.08 -4.40 -33.69
CA PHE A 31 2.38 -4.94 -34.13
C PHE A 31 2.48 -5.19 -35.64
N ALA A 32 1.36 -5.49 -36.32
CA ALA A 32 1.33 -5.55 -37.78
C ALA A 32 1.67 -4.20 -38.42
N ALA A 33 1.35 -3.09 -37.74
CA ALA A 33 1.71 -1.75 -38.19
C ALA A 33 3.19 -1.40 -37.93
N VAL A 34 3.76 -1.82 -36.79
CA VAL A 34 5.17 -1.55 -36.42
C VAL A 34 6.16 -2.39 -37.24
N SER A 35 5.79 -3.63 -37.59
CA SER A 35 6.62 -4.49 -38.43
C SER A 35 6.67 -4.03 -39.90
N ALA A 36 5.69 -3.26 -40.37
CA ALA A 36 5.72 -2.61 -41.69
C ALA A 36 6.67 -1.40 -41.74
N SER A 37 6.89 -0.71 -40.61
CA SER A 37 7.80 0.44 -40.51
C SER A 37 9.27 0.08 -40.22
N ALA A 38 9.54 -1.12 -39.71
CA ALA A 38 10.90 -1.57 -39.36
C ALA A 38 11.74 -1.98 -40.59
N GLN A 39 11.12 -2.21 -41.75
CA GLN A 39 11.79 -2.73 -42.94
C GLN A 39 12.56 -1.67 -43.74
N THR A 40 12.57 -0.40 -43.30
CA THR A 40 13.28 0.72 -43.96
C THR A 40 14.48 1.27 -43.18
N ALA A 41 14.82 0.73 -42.01
CA ALA A 41 15.82 1.32 -41.11
C ALA A 41 17.09 0.46 -40.89
N ASP A 42 17.35 -0.53 -41.74
CA ASP A 42 18.47 -1.48 -41.57
C ASP A 42 19.76 -1.01 -42.29
N ALA A 43 20.11 0.26 -42.15
CA ALA A 43 21.30 0.85 -42.78
C ALA A 43 21.90 2.01 -42.00
N ALA A 44 22.10 1.87 -40.69
CA ALA A 44 23.15 2.57 -39.95
C ALA A 44 23.11 2.14 -38.48
N GLN A 45 24.20 1.55 -38.01
CA GLN A 45 24.81 1.72 -36.67
C GLN A 45 25.52 0.43 -36.26
N ASN A 46 26.78 0.36 -36.65
CA ASN A 46 27.79 -0.46 -35.98
C ASN A 46 28.75 0.51 -35.30
N GLU A 47 29.34 0.08 -34.18
CA GLU A 47 30.26 0.78 -33.27
C GLU A 47 29.60 1.44 -32.05
N LEU A 48 29.61 0.72 -30.91
CA LEU A 48 30.00 1.20 -29.57
C LEU A 48 30.33 -0.04 -28.68
N GLU A 49 31.48 -0.02 -28.00
CA GLU A 49 32.00 -1.12 -27.16
C GLU A 49 31.37 -1.18 -25.74
N PRO A 50 31.36 -2.37 -25.06
CA PRO A 50 30.72 -2.51 -23.76
C PRO A 50 31.66 -2.27 -22.56
N VAL A 51 31.15 -1.56 -21.55
CA VAL A 51 31.77 -1.39 -20.22
C VAL A 51 31.59 -2.67 -19.38
N THR A 52 32.64 -3.09 -18.67
CA THR A 52 32.72 -4.37 -17.93
C THR A 52 32.20 -4.25 -16.49
N ALA A 53 31.58 -5.33 -15.99
CA ALA A 53 30.91 -5.52 -14.69
C ALA A 53 31.78 -5.40 -13.41
N GLY A 54 32.95 -4.72 -13.46
CA GLY A 54 33.87 -4.60 -12.32
C GLY A 54 33.64 -3.39 -11.41
N GLN A 55 32.83 -2.41 -11.81
CA GLN A 55 32.70 -1.13 -11.11
C GLN A 55 31.48 -1.00 -10.19
N VAL A 56 30.55 -1.96 -10.21
CA VAL A 56 29.33 -1.92 -9.36
C VAL A 56 29.56 -2.56 -7.98
N GLN A 57 30.55 -3.44 -7.85
CA GLN A 57 30.78 -4.18 -6.60
C GLN A 57 31.56 -3.38 -5.54
N GLN A 58 32.28 -2.32 -5.91
CA GLN A 58 33.10 -1.57 -4.94
C GLN A 58 32.30 -0.58 -4.07
N ASN A 59 31.10 -0.19 -4.48
CA ASN A 59 30.31 0.83 -3.76
C ASN A 59 29.37 0.24 -2.70
N ALA A 60 29.18 -1.09 -2.66
CA ALA A 60 28.28 -1.73 -1.70
C ALA A 60 28.98 -2.10 -0.37
N ASP A 61 30.30 -2.20 -0.36
CA ASP A 61 31.08 -2.66 0.81
C ASP A 61 31.49 -1.52 1.76
N GLU A 62 31.30 -0.25 1.39
CA GLU A 62 31.63 0.92 2.22
C GLU A 62 30.49 1.40 3.12
N GLU A 63 29.22 1.12 2.80
CA GLU A 63 28.06 1.61 3.55
C GLU A 63 27.66 0.70 4.74
N SER A 64 28.22 -0.51 4.82
CA SER A 64 27.91 -1.50 5.87
C SER A 64 28.71 -1.33 7.18
N ARG A 65 29.49 -0.25 7.35
CA ARG A 65 30.48 -0.14 8.45
C ARG A 65 30.12 0.79 9.61
N THR A 66 28.91 1.33 9.69
CA THR A 66 28.53 2.20 10.83
C THR A 66 27.13 1.93 11.35
N ALA A 67 27.01 0.97 12.25
CA ALA A 67 25.87 0.86 13.18
C ALA A 67 26.39 0.45 14.57
N PRO A 68 26.03 1.17 15.66
CA PRO A 68 26.51 0.86 17.00
C PRO A 68 25.78 -0.34 17.61
N GLN A 69 26.55 -1.26 18.18
CA GLN A 69 26.07 -2.45 18.90
C GLN A 69 25.93 -2.14 20.40
N GLY A 70 24.82 -2.59 21.01
CA GLY A 70 24.76 -2.74 22.46
C GLY A 70 23.35 -2.92 23.04
N MET A 71 22.94 -4.17 23.29
CA MET A 71 22.45 -4.68 24.59
C MET A 71 22.19 -6.20 24.48
N THR A 72 22.64 -6.97 25.47
CA THR A 72 22.52 -8.44 25.49
C THR A 72 21.18 -8.93 26.04
N GLN A 73 20.73 -10.06 25.51
CA GLN A 73 19.37 -10.64 25.59
C GLN A 73 18.91 -11.09 27.00
N ASP A 74 19.78 -11.06 28.01
CA ASP A 74 19.51 -11.65 29.33
C ASP A 74 19.03 -10.65 30.41
N GLU A 75 18.97 -9.35 30.12
CA GLU A 75 18.50 -8.32 31.09
C GLU A 75 17.05 -7.85 30.84
N ALA A 76 16.39 -8.32 29.78
CA ALA A 76 15.02 -7.91 29.43
C ALA A 76 13.91 -8.68 30.18
N ILE A 77 14.26 -9.65 31.04
CA ILE A 77 13.31 -10.51 31.77
C ILE A 77 13.31 -10.17 33.27
N ALA A 78 13.11 -8.89 33.63
CA ALA A 78 12.81 -8.50 35.02
C ALA A 78 12.27 -7.07 35.12
N ALA A 79 11.12 -6.78 34.51
CA ALA A 79 10.36 -5.57 34.86
C ALA A 79 8.87 -5.77 34.57
N THR A 80 8.13 -6.18 35.60
CA THR A 80 6.67 -6.02 35.67
C THR A 80 6.38 -4.67 36.31
N PRO A 81 5.68 -3.74 35.63
CA PRO A 81 5.00 -2.64 36.31
C PRO A 81 3.57 -3.04 36.67
N ASP A 82 3.15 -2.60 37.84
CA ASP A 82 1.85 -2.82 38.47
C ASP A 82 0.64 -2.43 37.61
N GLU A 83 -0.44 -3.18 37.84
CA GLU A 83 -1.79 -3.09 37.29
C GLU A 83 -2.44 -1.70 37.52
N PRO A 84 -2.84 -0.96 36.47
CA PRO A 84 -3.83 0.09 36.64
C PRO A 84 -5.23 -0.53 36.65
N ALA A 85 -6.02 -0.11 37.64
CA ALA A 85 -7.33 -0.63 37.99
C ALA A 85 -8.32 -0.69 36.81
N ALA A 86 -9.06 -1.80 36.77
CA ALA A 86 -10.15 -2.06 35.83
C ALA A 86 -11.19 -0.92 35.82
N VAL A 87 -11.36 -0.28 34.66
CA VAL A 87 -12.53 0.51 34.34
C VAL A 87 -13.65 -0.47 33.97
N PRO A 88 -14.82 -0.44 34.62
CA PRO A 88 -15.88 -1.41 34.33
C PRO A 88 -16.43 -1.14 32.92
N SER A 89 -16.25 -2.10 32.02
CA SER A 89 -16.98 -2.15 30.75
C SER A 89 -18.48 -2.27 31.08
N VAL A 90 -19.23 -1.20 30.87
CA VAL A 90 -20.70 -1.23 30.96
C VAL A 90 -21.23 -1.93 29.72
N GLY A 91 -21.21 -3.25 29.76
CA GLY A 91 -22.08 -4.08 28.94
C GLY A 91 -23.52 -3.87 29.41
N GLY A 92 -24.32 -3.18 28.61
CA GLY A 92 -25.73 -2.97 28.92
C GLY A 92 -26.49 -2.16 27.88
N GLY A 93 -26.94 -2.82 26.82
CA GLY A 93 -28.07 -2.31 26.01
C GLY A 93 -27.73 -1.71 24.66
N LEU A 94 -27.16 -2.53 23.77
CA LEU A 94 -27.58 -2.63 22.37
C LEU A 94 -27.61 -4.12 22.03
N ALA A 95 -28.53 -4.84 22.68
CA ALA A 95 -28.78 -6.23 22.35
C ALA A 95 -29.64 -6.31 21.07
N ASN A 96 -29.04 -6.91 20.05
CA ASN A 96 -29.69 -7.73 19.04
C ASN A 96 -30.39 -7.00 17.87
N ALA A 97 -29.58 -6.50 16.93
CA ALA A 97 -30.00 -6.35 15.53
C ALA A 97 -28.86 -6.87 14.61
N GLY A 98 -28.69 -8.19 14.60
CA GLY A 98 -27.71 -8.87 13.77
C GLY A 98 -27.78 -10.37 13.97
N THR A 99 -28.75 -11.01 13.31
CA THR A 99 -28.89 -12.47 13.33
C THR A 99 -27.60 -13.15 12.89
N VAL A 100 -27.27 -14.23 13.59
CA VAL A 100 -26.07 -15.08 13.50
C VAL A 100 -25.97 -15.84 12.15
N SER A 101 -26.01 -15.14 11.01
CA SER A 101 -25.75 -15.72 9.68
C SER A 101 -24.60 -15.05 8.89
N ASP A 102 -24.02 -13.96 9.40
CA ASP A 102 -22.94 -13.20 8.73
C ASP A 102 -21.51 -13.56 9.17
N ALA A 103 -21.36 -14.59 10.01
CA ALA A 103 -20.06 -15.08 10.48
C ALA A 103 -19.11 -15.56 9.36
N ALA A 104 -19.53 -15.55 8.09
CA ALA A 104 -18.72 -16.00 6.96
C ALA A 104 -17.99 -14.88 6.19
N LEU A 105 -18.36 -13.62 6.34
CA LEU A 105 -17.87 -12.56 5.45
C LEU A 105 -16.53 -11.96 5.88
N GLY A 106 -16.36 -11.73 7.19
CA GLY A 106 -15.25 -10.94 7.72
C GLY A 106 -14.16 -11.70 8.47
N GLN A 107 -14.13 -13.04 8.42
CA GLN A 107 -13.15 -13.85 9.15
C GLN A 107 -12.62 -15.05 8.33
N PRO A 108 -11.43 -15.58 8.66
CA PRO A 108 -10.91 -16.76 7.97
C PRO A 108 -11.75 -18.01 8.25
N LEU A 109 -12.10 -18.74 7.18
CA LEU A 109 -12.90 -19.98 7.25
C LEU A 109 -12.08 -21.27 7.05
N GLY A 110 -10.75 -21.21 7.18
CA GLY A 110 -9.87 -22.37 7.04
C GLY A 110 -9.69 -22.88 5.59
N GLY A 111 -9.86 -22.01 4.59
CA GLY A 111 -9.70 -22.31 3.16
C GLY A 111 -8.38 -21.84 2.54
N HIS A 112 -8.25 -22.00 1.22
CA HIS A 112 -7.09 -21.55 0.41
C HIS A 112 -7.34 -20.26 -0.36
N ASN A 113 -8.57 -19.73 -0.33
CA ASN A 113 -8.94 -18.51 -1.04
C ASN A 113 -8.86 -17.31 -0.11
N ILE A 114 -8.75 -16.12 -0.71
CA ILE A 114 -8.87 -14.85 0.00
C ILE A 114 -10.28 -14.75 0.59
N GLN A 115 -10.39 -14.05 1.73
CA GLN A 115 -11.69 -13.75 2.35
C GLN A 115 -12.64 -13.07 1.34
N PRO A 116 -13.96 -13.28 1.46
CA PRO A 116 -14.95 -12.58 0.64
C PRO A 116 -14.71 -11.06 0.67
N GLN A 117 -14.72 -10.44 -0.52
CA GLN A 117 -14.46 -9.01 -0.67
C GLN A 117 -15.78 -8.23 -0.64
N VAL A 118 -15.90 -7.27 0.27
CA VAL A 118 -17.13 -6.49 0.48
C VAL A 118 -17.01 -5.03 0.04
N THR A 119 -15.87 -4.64 -0.53
CA THR A 119 -15.64 -3.34 -1.16
C THR A 119 -15.54 -3.51 -2.67
N GLU A 120 -15.90 -2.49 -3.45
CA GLU A 120 -15.73 -2.52 -4.92
C GLU A 120 -14.26 -2.73 -5.30
N LEU A 121 -13.37 -2.00 -4.62
CA LEU A 121 -11.93 -2.06 -4.82
C LEU A 121 -11.38 -3.45 -4.54
N GLY A 122 -11.82 -4.08 -3.45
CA GLY A 122 -11.44 -5.44 -3.09
C GLY A 122 -11.94 -6.48 -4.08
N LYS A 123 -13.16 -6.35 -4.60
CA LYS A 123 -13.68 -7.24 -5.66
C LYS A 123 -12.84 -7.12 -6.94
N ARG A 124 -12.51 -5.89 -7.35
CA ARG A 124 -11.64 -5.63 -8.51
C ARG A 124 -10.26 -6.25 -8.31
N ALA A 125 -9.68 -6.07 -7.13
CA ALA A 125 -8.37 -6.60 -6.80
C ALA A 125 -8.34 -8.13 -6.72
N ASN A 126 -9.37 -8.76 -6.14
CA ASN A 126 -9.48 -10.21 -6.11
C ASN A 126 -9.66 -10.80 -7.52
N ASN A 127 -10.44 -10.16 -8.39
CA ASN A 127 -10.56 -10.58 -9.80
C ASN A 127 -9.21 -10.48 -10.53
N PHE A 128 -8.44 -9.43 -10.26
CA PHE A 128 -7.09 -9.28 -10.81
C PHE A 128 -6.14 -10.36 -10.27
N ASN A 129 -6.17 -10.64 -8.97
CA ASN A 129 -5.42 -11.73 -8.34
C ASN A 129 -5.74 -13.10 -8.97
N ILE A 130 -7.02 -13.40 -9.23
CA ILE A 130 -7.43 -14.64 -9.90
C ILE A 130 -6.87 -14.69 -11.33
N ALA A 131 -6.92 -13.58 -12.08
CA ALA A 131 -6.35 -13.52 -13.42
C ALA A 131 -4.82 -13.76 -13.40
N LEU A 132 -4.10 -13.15 -12.45
CA LEU A 132 -2.67 -13.39 -12.25
C LEU A 132 -2.38 -14.86 -11.93
N LEU A 133 -3.15 -15.47 -11.04
CA LEU A 133 -3.00 -16.88 -10.68
C LEU A 133 -3.18 -17.81 -11.89
N ILE A 134 -4.13 -17.51 -12.79
CA ILE A 134 -4.33 -18.27 -14.03
C ILE A 134 -3.11 -18.11 -14.95
N ILE A 135 -2.62 -16.88 -15.16
CA ILE A 135 -1.44 -16.63 -16.01
C ILE A 135 -0.21 -17.37 -15.46
N MET A 136 0.07 -17.22 -14.16
CA MET A 136 1.15 -17.94 -13.49
C MET A 136 0.98 -19.45 -13.62
N GLY A 137 -0.24 -19.98 -13.39
CA GLY A 137 -0.55 -21.39 -13.56
C GLY A 137 -0.26 -21.92 -14.96
N ILE A 138 -0.62 -21.18 -16.01
CA ILE A 138 -0.32 -21.55 -17.41
C ILE A 138 1.19 -21.59 -17.65
N VAL A 139 1.92 -20.57 -17.21
CA VAL A 139 3.39 -20.51 -17.36
C VAL A 139 4.05 -21.66 -16.60
N THR A 140 3.62 -21.91 -15.36
CA THR A 140 4.10 -23.02 -14.54
C THR A 140 3.86 -24.36 -15.23
N VAL A 141 2.63 -24.64 -15.70
CA VAL A 141 2.31 -25.89 -16.41
C VAL A 141 3.14 -26.03 -17.69
N PHE A 142 3.34 -24.94 -18.45
CA PHE A 142 4.19 -24.94 -19.64
C PHE A 142 5.64 -25.32 -19.32
N VAL A 143 6.24 -24.69 -18.30
CA VAL A 143 7.61 -25.01 -17.87
C VAL A 143 7.71 -26.44 -17.37
N PHE A 144 6.78 -26.90 -16.53
CA PHE A 144 6.74 -28.28 -16.04
C PHE A 144 6.59 -29.29 -17.17
N ALA A 145 5.77 -29.00 -18.18
CA ALA A 145 5.60 -29.85 -19.34
C ALA A 145 6.90 -29.95 -20.17
N LEU A 146 7.61 -28.83 -20.38
CA LEU A 146 8.91 -28.82 -21.06
C LEU A 146 9.97 -29.60 -20.28
N LEU A 147 10.03 -29.43 -18.95
CA LEU A 147 10.94 -30.18 -18.08
C LEU A 147 10.63 -31.68 -18.14
N LEU A 148 9.37 -32.07 -18.00
CA LEU A 148 8.95 -33.46 -18.09
C LEU A 148 9.26 -34.05 -19.48
N TRP A 149 8.98 -33.30 -20.54
CA TRP A 149 9.34 -33.69 -21.89
C TRP A 149 10.84 -33.89 -22.05
N SER A 150 11.65 -32.97 -21.51
CA SER A 150 13.11 -33.07 -21.54
C SER A 150 13.61 -34.31 -20.81
N ILE A 151 13.09 -34.56 -19.60
CA ILE A 151 13.42 -35.75 -18.79
C ILE A 151 13.08 -37.04 -19.54
N LEU A 152 11.89 -37.13 -20.15
CA LEU A 152 11.45 -38.35 -20.82
C LEU A 152 12.12 -38.58 -22.18
N LYS A 153 12.30 -37.50 -22.97
CA LYS A 153 12.84 -37.57 -24.34
C LYS A 153 14.36 -37.70 -24.35
N TYR A 154 15.06 -36.92 -23.52
CA TYR A 154 16.52 -36.80 -23.50
C TYR A 154 17.19 -37.57 -22.36
N ARG A 155 16.48 -38.49 -21.69
CA ARG A 155 17.10 -39.47 -20.78
C ARG A 155 18.22 -40.22 -21.50
N ARG A 156 19.33 -40.46 -20.79
CA ARG A 156 20.46 -41.24 -21.29
C ARG A 156 20.00 -42.60 -21.82
N LYS A 157 20.40 -42.90 -23.06
CA LYS A 157 20.24 -44.19 -23.75
C LYS A 157 21.57 -44.55 -24.38
N ASP A 158 21.91 -45.83 -24.38
CA ASP A 158 23.17 -46.30 -24.94
C ASP A 158 23.23 -46.02 -26.44
N GLY A 159 24.39 -45.55 -26.92
CA GLY A 159 24.64 -45.26 -28.33
C GLY A 159 24.06 -43.95 -28.87
N VAL A 160 23.39 -43.12 -28.06
CA VAL A 160 22.87 -41.80 -28.49
C VAL A 160 23.77 -40.68 -27.98
N LEU A 161 24.35 -39.90 -28.89
CA LEU A 161 25.15 -38.71 -28.57
C LEU A 161 24.23 -37.48 -28.42
N PRO A 162 24.51 -36.56 -27.48
CA PRO A 162 23.74 -35.33 -27.34
C PRO A 162 23.99 -34.37 -28.50
N SER A 163 22.99 -33.53 -28.80
CA SER A 163 23.14 -32.43 -29.76
C SER A 163 24.27 -31.47 -29.34
N LYS A 164 24.87 -30.80 -30.32
CA LYS A 164 25.92 -29.78 -30.14
C LYS A 164 25.42 -28.35 -30.41
N THR A 165 24.12 -28.17 -30.67
CA THR A 165 23.52 -26.85 -30.84
C THR A 165 23.67 -26.03 -29.56
N THR A 166 24.15 -24.79 -29.68
CA THR A 166 24.41 -23.91 -28.52
C THR A 166 23.43 -22.73 -28.42
N HIS A 167 22.88 -22.25 -29.55
CA HIS A 167 21.99 -21.09 -29.57
C HIS A 167 21.01 -21.18 -30.74
N ASN A 168 19.91 -20.42 -30.63
CA ASN A 168 18.95 -20.22 -31.71
C ASN A 168 18.28 -18.86 -31.52
N VAL A 169 18.75 -17.88 -32.29
CA VAL A 169 18.32 -16.47 -32.21
C VAL A 169 16.80 -16.32 -32.32
N LEU A 170 16.13 -17.10 -33.17
CA LEU A 170 14.69 -16.99 -33.34
C LEU A 170 13.94 -17.38 -32.05
N ILE A 171 14.35 -18.47 -31.39
CA ILE A 171 13.73 -18.92 -30.14
C ILE A 171 14.08 -17.94 -29.01
N GLU A 172 15.30 -17.42 -29.01
CA GLU A 172 15.75 -16.39 -28.07
C GLU A 172 14.89 -15.13 -28.13
N VAL A 173 14.59 -14.65 -29.34
CA VAL A 173 13.69 -13.51 -29.54
C VAL A 173 12.27 -13.86 -29.06
N ILE A 174 11.75 -15.04 -29.38
CA ILE A 174 10.39 -15.45 -28.97
C ILE A 174 10.25 -15.47 -27.45
N TRP A 175 11.16 -16.13 -26.72
CA TRP A 175 11.06 -16.21 -25.26
C TRP A 175 11.40 -14.90 -24.55
N THR A 176 11.93 -13.90 -25.26
CA THR A 176 12.20 -12.57 -24.70
C THR A 176 10.99 -11.66 -24.91
N VAL A 177 10.45 -11.65 -26.14
CA VAL A 177 9.31 -10.80 -26.50
C VAL A 177 8.02 -11.29 -25.84
N VAL A 178 7.76 -12.61 -25.79
CA VAL A 178 6.51 -13.13 -25.23
C VAL A 178 6.33 -12.77 -23.76
N PRO A 179 7.31 -12.95 -22.84
CA PRO A 179 7.18 -12.49 -21.46
C PRO A 179 6.98 -10.98 -21.33
N VAL A 180 7.68 -10.17 -22.15
CA VAL A 180 7.47 -8.72 -22.15
C VAL A 180 6.02 -8.36 -22.48
N LEU A 181 5.43 -8.99 -23.50
CA LEU A 181 4.03 -8.76 -23.85
C LEU A 181 3.06 -9.22 -22.74
N ILE A 182 3.34 -10.34 -22.07
CA ILE A 182 2.56 -10.79 -20.91
C ILE A 182 2.61 -9.74 -19.80
N LEU A 183 3.80 -9.22 -19.47
CA LEU A 183 3.98 -8.20 -18.43
C LEU A 183 3.26 -6.89 -18.78
N VAL A 184 3.31 -6.45 -20.04
CA VAL A 184 2.54 -5.27 -20.50
C VAL A 184 1.03 -5.50 -20.31
N GLY A 185 0.53 -6.69 -20.65
CA GLY A 185 -0.88 -7.04 -20.43
C GLY A 185 -1.28 -7.04 -18.94
N ILE A 186 -0.37 -7.43 -18.05
CA ILE A 186 -0.57 -7.38 -16.60
C ILE A 186 -0.53 -5.94 -16.06
N ALA A 187 0.38 -5.12 -16.56
CA ALA A 187 0.65 -3.78 -16.04
C ALA A 187 -0.55 -2.82 -16.19
N ILE A 188 -1.28 -2.89 -17.31
CA ILE A 188 -2.41 -1.98 -17.58
C ILE A 188 -3.51 -2.07 -16.49
N PRO A 189 -4.15 -3.23 -16.23
CA PRO A 189 -5.15 -3.33 -15.18
C PRO A 189 -4.55 -3.09 -13.78
N SER A 190 -3.27 -3.42 -13.57
CA SER A 190 -2.57 -3.14 -12.31
C SER A 190 -2.50 -1.66 -12.00
N PHE A 191 -2.08 -0.82 -12.96
CA PHE A 191 -1.98 0.62 -12.75
C PHE A 191 -3.34 1.27 -12.54
N GLN A 192 -4.39 0.80 -13.23
CA GLN A 192 -5.73 1.33 -13.02
C GLN A 192 -6.31 0.97 -11.65
N LEU A 193 -5.97 -0.21 -11.11
CA LEU A 193 -6.35 -0.61 -9.75
C LEU A 193 -5.57 0.21 -8.72
N LEU A 194 -4.27 0.41 -8.95
CA LEU A 194 -3.40 1.22 -8.09
C LEU A 194 -3.88 2.67 -8.03
N ALA A 195 -4.19 3.27 -9.18
CA ALA A 195 -4.74 4.63 -9.24
C ALA A 195 -6.01 4.76 -8.40
N ALA A 196 -6.94 3.79 -8.49
CA ALA A 196 -8.15 3.79 -7.68
C ALA A 196 -7.91 3.61 -6.17
N GLN A 197 -6.77 3.05 -5.75
CA GLN A 197 -6.39 2.97 -4.33
C GLN A 197 -5.88 4.30 -3.80
N TYR A 198 -5.16 5.08 -4.62
CA TYR A 198 -4.49 6.32 -4.22
C TYR A 198 -5.25 7.60 -4.59
N ASP A 199 -6.39 7.49 -5.26
CA ASP A 199 -7.30 8.59 -5.57
C ASP A 199 -8.63 8.38 -4.81
N PRO A 200 -8.64 8.60 -3.47
CA PRO A 200 -9.83 8.39 -2.66
C PRO A 200 -10.95 9.38 -3.03
N PRO A 201 -12.22 8.96 -2.96
CA PRO A 201 -13.33 9.91 -3.02
C PRO A 201 -13.36 10.82 -1.78
N GLU A 202 -14.21 11.83 -1.81
CA GLU A 202 -14.51 12.64 -0.62
C GLU A 202 -15.01 11.73 0.52
N ALA A 203 -14.47 11.97 1.72
CA ALA A 203 -14.73 11.14 2.88
C ALA A 203 -16.05 11.54 3.53
N ASP A 204 -16.90 10.54 3.79
CA ASP A 204 -18.11 10.71 4.57
C ASP A 204 -17.82 10.58 6.07
N VAL A 205 -16.80 9.77 6.43
CA VAL A 205 -16.33 9.56 7.80
C VAL A 205 -14.81 9.43 7.79
N THR A 206 -14.13 10.15 8.69
CA THR A 206 -12.70 9.94 8.97
C THR A 206 -12.50 9.19 10.28
N VAL A 207 -11.67 8.15 10.23
CA VAL A 207 -11.19 7.41 11.40
C VAL A 207 -9.68 7.50 11.44
N LYS A 208 -9.10 7.90 12.57
CA LYS A 208 -7.65 7.86 12.78
C LYS A 208 -7.30 6.65 13.63
N ALA A 209 -6.51 5.75 13.07
CA ALA A 209 -6.01 4.54 13.70
C ALA A 209 -4.55 4.74 14.12
N ILE A 210 -4.28 4.62 15.42
CA ILE A 210 -2.97 4.82 16.03
C ILE A 210 -2.49 3.48 16.58
N GLY A 211 -1.32 3.03 16.13
CA GLY A 211 -0.69 1.80 16.61
C GLY A 211 0.10 2.03 17.91
N HIS A 212 -0.10 1.16 18.89
CA HIS A 212 0.63 1.09 20.15
C HIS A 212 1.13 -0.34 20.39
N GLN A 213 2.20 -0.52 21.15
CA GLN A 213 2.61 -1.82 21.69
C GLN A 213 1.71 -2.20 22.88
N TRP A 214 0.75 -3.15 22.77
CA TRP A 214 0.27 -3.89 21.60
C TRP A 214 -1.26 -3.83 21.55
N TYR A 215 -1.78 -2.70 21.09
CA TYR A 215 -3.20 -2.43 20.88
C TYR A 215 -3.37 -1.30 19.84
N TRP A 216 -4.62 -0.98 19.49
CA TRP A 216 -4.92 0.16 18.61
C TRP A 216 -5.75 1.20 19.35
N GLU A 217 -5.41 2.47 19.21
CA GLU A 217 -6.29 3.58 19.59
C GLU A 217 -6.99 4.09 18.32
N TYR A 218 -8.26 4.46 18.44
CA TYR A 218 -9.06 5.05 17.37
C TYR A 218 -9.63 6.39 17.79
N GLU A 219 -9.50 7.39 16.92
CA GLU A 219 -10.04 8.74 17.09
C GLU A 219 -10.99 9.05 15.91
N TYR A 220 -12.14 9.66 16.21
CA TYR A 220 -13.13 10.10 15.21
C TYR A 220 -13.12 11.63 15.13
N PRO A 221 -12.20 12.24 14.37
CA PRO A 221 -11.98 13.70 14.37
C PRO A 221 -13.22 14.49 13.91
N ASP A 222 -13.95 13.97 12.93
CA ASP A 222 -15.14 14.63 12.38
C ASP A 222 -16.35 14.54 13.32
N GLU A 223 -16.33 13.60 14.28
CA GLU A 223 -17.42 13.33 15.23
C GLU A 223 -17.13 13.92 16.63
N GLY A 224 -16.35 15.00 16.67
CA GLY A 224 -15.96 15.68 17.91
C GLY A 224 -14.69 15.15 18.57
N GLY A 225 -13.95 14.27 17.89
CA GLY A 225 -12.62 13.86 18.33
C GLY A 225 -12.62 12.93 19.54
N PHE A 226 -13.72 12.22 19.82
CA PHE A 226 -13.68 11.16 20.82
C PHE A 226 -12.69 10.07 20.39
N SER A 227 -11.98 9.50 21.36
CA SER A 227 -11.09 8.37 21.14
C SER A 227 -11.35 7.21 22.08
N PHE A 228 -10.92 6.02 21.68
CA PHE A 228 -10.97 4.81 22.52
C PHE A 228 -9.90 3.80 22.10
N ASP A 229 -9.49 3.00 23.08
CA ASP A 229 -8.57 1.88 22.87
C ASP A 229 -9.34 0.61 22.47
N ALA A 230 -8.74 -0.18 21.59
CA ALA A 230 -9.19 -1.50 21.20
C ALA A 230 -8.10 -2.53 21.56
N ILE A 231 -8.36 -3.27 22.63
CA ILE A 231 -7.49 -4.29 23.19
C ILE A 231 -8.06 -5.67 22.85
N MET A 232 -7.20 -6.63 22.54
CA MET A 232 -7.62 -7.99 22.25
C MET A 232 -8.36 -8.61 23.44
N LEU A 233 -9.50 -9.23 23.17
CA LEU A 233 -10.23 -9.95 24.20
C LEU A 233 -9.48 -11.24 24.62
N PRO A 234 -9.45 -11.54 25.93
CA PRO A 234 -9.14 -12.88 26.42
C PRO A 234 -10.03 -13.95 25.77
N ALA A 235 -9.50 -15.16 25.60
CA ALA A 235 -10.15 -16.20 24.82
C ALA A 235 -11.50 -16.67 25.41
N ASP A 236 -11.65 -16.63 26.72
CA ASP A 236 -12.90 -16.90 27.45
C ASP A 236 -13.95 -15.82 27.17
N GLN A 237 -13.58 -14.54 27.26
CA GLN A 237 -14.48 -13.42 26.96
C GLN A 237 -14.90 -13.39 25.48
N ALA A 238 -13.97 -13.69 24.56
CA ALA A 238 -14.28 -13.82 23.14
C ALA A 238 -15.29 -14.96 22.91
N ALA A 239 -15.10 -16.11 23.57
CA ALA A 239 -16.02 -17.24 23.47
C ALA A 239 -17.42 -16.91 24.03
N GLU A 240 -17.50 -16.17 25.15
CA GLU A 240 -18.77 -15.68 25.72
C GLU A 240 -19.51 -14.75 24.76
N ARG A 241 -18.78 -13.91 24.01
CA ARG A 241 -19.33 -13.03 22.97
C ARG A 241 -19.62 -13.75 21.64
N GLY A 242 -19.28 -15.03 21.52
CA GLY A 242 -19.40 -15.79 20.26
C GLY A 242 -18.45 -15.29 19.16
N GLU A 243 -17.35 -14.66 19.56
CA GLU A 243 -16.38 -14.03 18.66
C GLU A 243 -15.12 -14.89 18.47
N PRO A 244 -14.41 -14.76 17.33
CA PRO A 244 -13.20 -15.51 17.07
C PRO A 244 -12.06 -15.17 18.03
N ARG A 245 -11.43 -16.22 18.57
CA ARG A 245 -10.20 -16.12 19.35
C ARG A 245 -9.09 -15.43 18.54
N LEU A 246 -8.34 -14.55 19.19
CA LEU A 246 -7.23 -13.75 18.62
C LEU A 246 -7.63 -12.67 17.60
N LEU A 247 -8.91 -12.52 17.30
CA LEU A 247 -9.40 -11.54 16.34
C LEU A 247 -10.32 -10.50 16.98
N ALA A 248 -10.98 -10.87 18.08
CA ALA A 248 -11.91 -10.01 18.80
C ALA A 248 -11.20 -8.95 19.66
N THR A 249 -11.78 -7.75 19.71
CA THR A 249 -11.39 -6.65 20.61
C THR A 249 -12.54 -6.25 21.52
N ASP A 250 -12.23 -5.61 22.63
CA ASP A 250 -13.20 -5.06 23.58
C ASP A 250 -14.08 -3.99 22.93
N ASN A 251 -13.45 -3.00 22.29
CA ASN A 251 -14.07 -1.97 21.47
C ASN A 251 -13.86 -2.24 19.98
N ARG A 252 -14.87 -1.91 19.17
CA ARG A 252 -14.83 -2.03 17.71
C ARG A 252 -14.89 -0.64 17.08
N VAL A 253 -14.22 -0.51 15.94
CA VAL A 253 -14.43 0.62 15.02
C VAL A 253 -15.81 0.46 14.39
N VAL A 254 -16.70 1.44 14.53
CA VAL A 254 -18.03 1.41 13.92
C VAL A 254 -18.08 2.40 12.77
N VAL A 255 -18.60 1.98 11.62
CA VAL A 255 -18.73 2.83 10.42
C VAL A 255 -20.06 2.55 9.69
N PRO A 256 -20.63 3.55 8.98
CA PRO A 256 -21.85 3.33 8.24
C PRO A 256 -21.62 2.54 6.94
N VAL A 257 -22.56 1.68 6.60
CA VAL A 257 -22.59 0.95 5.33
C VAL A 257 -22.72 1.92 4.17
N GLY A 258 -21.94 1.69 3.11
CA GLY A 258 -21.98 2.49 1.90
C GLY A 258 -21.34 3.87 2.03
N ALA A 259 -20.75 4.23 3.17
CA ALA A 259 -19.98 5.45 3.34
C ALA A 259 -18.54 5.28 2.84
N ASN A 260 -17.96 6.36 2.31
CA ASN A 260 -16.53 6.47 2.02
C ASN A 260 -15.78 6.74 3.32
N VAL A 261 -15.17 5.72 3.90
CA VAL A 261 -14.41 5.82 5.14
C VAL A 261 -12.95 6.12 4.80
N LYS A 262 -12.45 7.26 5.24
CA LYS A 262 -11.02 7.59 5.23
C LYS A 262 -10.39 7.08 6.52
N VAL A 263 -9.28 6.36 6.39
CA VAL A 263 -8.50 5.87 7.53
C VAL A 263 -7.13 6.55 7.52
N LEU A 264 -6.90 7.39 8.53
CA LEU A 264 -5.58 7.97 8.81
C LEU A 264 -4.82 7.00 9.70
N VAL A 265 -3.66 6.51 9.26
CA VAL A 265 -2.91 5.44 9.94
C VAL A 265 -1.55 5.96 10.39
N THR A 266 -1.27 5.86 11.68
CA THR A 266 0.01 6.27 12.28
C THR A 266 0.34 5.41 13.51
N SER A 267 1.50 5.64 14.13
CA SER A 267 1.96 4.93 15.34
C SER A 267 2.70 5.89 16.26
N VAL A 268 2.69 5.60 17.57
CA VAL A 268 3.45 6.36 18.58
C VAL A 268 4.78 5.72 18.96
N ASP A 269 5.01 4.45 18.63
CA ASP A 269 6.19 3.70 19.09
C ASP A 269 7.01 3.07 17.95
N VAL A 270 6.61 1.90 17.47
CA VAL A 270 7.26 1.13 16.40
C VAL A 270 6.36 1.05 15.17
N ILE A 271 6.85 0.45 14.09
CA ILE A 271 6.00 0.26 12.91
C ILE A 271 4.97 -0.84 13.21
N HIS A 272 3.71 -0.55 12.89
CA HIS A 272 2.61 -1.53 12.83
C HIS A 272 2.00 -1.49 11.42
N SER A 273 0.96 -2.28 11.16
CA SER A 273 0.23 -2.16 9.90
C SER A 273 -1.24 -2.48 10.09
N TRP A 274 -2.09 -1.51 9.75
CA TRP A 274 -3.53 -1.63 9.83
C TRP A 274 -4.01 -2.37 8.58
N ALA A 275 -4.51 -3.59 8.75
CA ALA A 275 -4.89 -4.45 7.64
C ALA A 275 -6.26 -5.08 7.84
N MET A 276 -7.13 -4.89 6.86
CA MET A 276 -8.48 -5.46 6.82
C MET A 276 -8.65 -6.30 5.54
N PRO A 277 -8.48 -7.63 5.61
CA PRO A 277 -8.47 -8.50 4.43
C PRO A 277 -9.76 -8.46 3.59
N ALA A 278 -10.93 -8.37 4.23
CA ALA A 278 -12.23 -8.34 3.54
C ALA A 278 -12.45 -7.03 2.76
N PHE A 279 -11.67 -5.97 3.04
CA PHE A 279 -11.76 -4.67 2.38
C PHE A 279 -10.65 -4.45 1.35
N TRP A 280 -9.67 -5.36 1.27
CA TRP A 280 -8.44 -5.21 0.49
C TRP A 280 -7.60 -3.99 0.91
N VAL A 281 -7.61 -3.67 2.21
CA VAL A 281 -6.85 -2.55 2.76
C VAL A 281 -5.70 -3.08 3.61
N LYS A 282 -4.51 -2.53 3.37
CA LYS A 282 -3.34 -2.65 4.23
C LYS A 282 -2.56 -1.33 4.16
N MET A 283 -2.28 -0.73 5.30
CA MET A 283 -1.48 0.49 5.38
C MET A 283 -0.60 0.46 6.62
N ASP A 284 0.68 0.77 6.44
CA ASP A 284 1.63 0.76 7.56
C ASP A 284 1.42 2.00 8.44
N ALA A 285 1.43 1.75 9.74
CA ALA A 285 1.42 2.75 10.80
C ALA A 285 2.88 3.04 11.16
N VAL A 286 3.40 4.16 10.64
CA VAL A 286 4.82 4.51 10.80
C VAL A 286 4.94 5.74 11.71
N PRO A 287 5.73 5.66 12.80
CA PRO A 287 5.93 6.80 13.70
C PRO A 287 6.47 8.03 12.95
N GLY A 288 5.93 9.20 13.28
CA GLY A 288 6.35 10.48 12.69
C GLY A 288 5.76 10.78 11.31
N ARG A 289 4.86 9.95 10.78
CA ARG A 289 4.07 10.25 9.57
C ARG A 289 2.63 9.77 9.71
N ILE A 290 1.71 10.44 9.02
CA ILE A 290 0.33 9.98 8.85
C ILE A 290 0.21 9.44 7.43
N ASN A 291 -0.14 8.17 7.31
CA ASN A 291 -0.53 7.56 6.05
C ASN A 291 -2.05 7.62 5.90
N GLU A 292 -2.54 7.59 4.67
CA GLU A 292 -3.96 7.59 4.36
C GLU A 292 -4.31 6.37 3.52
N THR A 293 -5.41 5.72 3.88
CA THR A 293 -6.09 4.72 3.05
C THR A 293 -7.60 4.91 3.15
N TRP A 294 -8.38 4.19 2.36
CA TRP A 294 -9.83 4.34 2.37
C TRP A 294 -10.53 3.03 2.00
N PHE A 295 -11.80 2.93 2.39
CA PHE A 295 -12.68 1.86 1.92
C PHE A 295 -14.14 2.32 1.89
N ARG A 296 -14.97 1.59 1.13
CA ARG A 296 -16.43 1.72 1.13
C ARG A 296 -17.04 0.33 1.24
N ALA A 297 -17.48 -0.04 2.43
CA ALA A 297 -18.07 -1.35 2.70
C ALA A 297 -19.52 -1.38 2.20
N GLU A 298 -19.88 -2.34 1.35
CA GLU A 298 -21.21 -2.40 0.74
C GLU A 298 -22.21 -3.28 1.51
N GLN A 299 -21.76 -3.95 2.58
CA GLN A 299 -22.56 -4.90 3.34
C GLN A 299 -22.36 -4.67 4.84
N PRO A 300 -23.44 -4.58 5.63
CA PRO A 300 -23.34 -4.59 7.08
C PRO A 300 -22.70 -5.87 7.59
N GLY A 301 -22.06 -5.82 8.75
CA GLY A 301 -21.42 -6.98 9.37
C GLY A 301 -20.17 -6.63 10.17
N VAL A 302 -19.56 -7.66 10.76
CA VAL A 302 -18.34 -7.55 11.56
C VAL A 302 -17.17 -8.13 10.80
N TYR A 303 -16.10 -7.35 10.66
CA TYR A 303 -14.93 -7.65 9.87
C TYR A 303 -13.68 -7.63 10.73
N TYR A 304 -12.83 -8.64 10.55
CA TYR A 304 -11.67 -8.89 11.41
C TYR A 304 -10.37 -8.74 10.62
N GLY A 305 -9.47 -7.95 11.20
CA GLY A 305 -8.12 -7.69 10.73
C GLY A 305 -7.08 -8.02 11.80
N GLN A 306 -5.80 -7.97 11.42
CA GLN A 306 -4.68 -8.16 12.33
C GLN A 306 -3.55 -7.21 11.97
N CYS A 307 -2.73 -6.86 12.97
CA CYS A 307 -1.46 -6.18 12.71
C CYS A 307 -0.63 -6.99 11.71
N SER A 308 -0.18 -6.33 10.64
CA SER A 308 0.47 -6.97 9.50
C SER A 308 1.92 -6.51 9.27
N GLU A 309 2.54 -5.92 10.30
CA GLU A 309 3.97 -5.57 10.33
C GLU A 309 4.55 -5.89 11.70
N LEU A 310 5.74 -6.50 11.73
CA LEU A 310 6.32 -7.06 12.96
C LEU A 310 6.64 -5.95 13.98
N CYS A 311 5.91 -5.93 15.10
CA CYS A 311 5.96 -4.86 16.10
C CYS A 311 6.39 -5.29 17.52
N GLY A 312 6.94 -6.50 17.67
CA GLY A 312 7.49 -7.00 18.93
C GLY A 312 6.81 -8.27 19.46
N THR A 313 6.94 -8.53 20.76
CA THR A 313 6.58 -9.81 21.38
C THR A 313 5.10 -10.14 21.31
N GLN A 314 4.20 -9.14 21.32
CA GLN A 314 2.77 -9.35 21.16
C GLN A 314 2.22 -8.95 19.79
N HIS A 315 3.06 -8.98 18.75
CA HIS A 315 2.66 -8.69 17.37
C HIS A 315 1.39 -9.45 16.92
N ALA A 316 1.25 -10.72 17.31
CA ALA A 316 0.09 -11.55 16.96
C ALA A 316 -1.19 -11.29 17.77
N PHE A 317 -1.15 -10.37 18.74
CA PHE A 317 -2.19 -10.19 19.77
C PHE A 317 -2.80 -8.79 19.81
N MET A 318 -2.74 -8.06 18.70
CA MET A 318 -3.36 -6.73 18.54
C MET A 318 -4.24 -6.68 17.28
N PRO A 319 -5.41 -7.36 17.32
CA PRO A 319 -6.30 -7.43 16.17
C PRO A 319 -7.07 -6.13 15.95
N ILE A 320 -7.79 -6.09 14.83
CA ILE A 320 -8.60 -4.97 14.39
C ILE A 320 -10.01 -5.50 14.16
N VAL A 321 -11.02 -4.80 14.68
CA VAL A 321 -12.43 -5.15 14.41
C VAL A 321 -13.15 -3.92 13.89
N VAL A 322 -13.75 -4.05 12.71
CA VAL A 322 -14.62 -3.03 12.11
C VAL A 322 -16.04 -3.60 12.03
N GLU A 323 -16.99 -2.88 12.59
CA GLU A 323 -18.42 -3.16 12.52
C GLU A 323 -19.08 -2.16 11.56
N VAL A 324 -19.62 -2.68 10.47
CA VAL A 324 -20.33 -1.90 9.46
C VAL A 324 -21.82 -1.99 9.77
N VAL A 325 -22.46 -0.85 10.00
CA VAL A 325 -23.86 -0.76 10.45
C VAL A 325 -24.69 0.14 9.54
N GLU A 326 -26.01 0.09 9.69
CA GLU A 326 -26.89 1.07 9.06
C GLU A 326 -26.67 2.47 9.66
N GLN A 327 -26.96 3.52 8.87
CA GLN A 327 -26.67 4.91 9.26
C GLN A 327 -27.31 5.31 10.59
N ASP A 328 -28.56 4.91 10.86
CA ASP A 328 -29.27 5.22 12.09
C ASP A 328 -28.61 4.59 13.34
N VAL A 329 -28.05 3.39 13.19
CA VAL A 329 -27.28 2.71 14.23
C VAL A 329 -25.94 3.40 14.45
N TYR A 330 -25.28 3.85 13.38
CA TYR A 330 -24.05 4.63 13.46
C TYR A 330 -24.27 5.95 14.22
N ASP A 331 -25.29 6.72 13.83
CA ASP A 331 -25.60 8.02 14.46
C ASP A 331 -25.91 7.85 15.96
N ALA A 332 -26.68 6.81 16.32
CA ALA A 332 -26.99 6.50 17.72
C ALA A 332 -25.74 6.06 18.52
N TRP A 333 -24.82 5.36 17.87
CA TRP A 333 -23.55 4.96 18.47
C TRP A 333 -22.63 6.17 18.70
N VAL A 334 -22.50 7.06 17.72
CA VAL A 334 -21.72 8.30 17.82
C VAL A 334 -22.26 9.18 18.96
N ALA A 335 -23.57 9.41 19.02
CA ALA A 335 -24.17 10.22 20.07
C ALA A 335 -23.85 9.68 21.48
N ARG A 336 -23.86 8.35 21.65
CA ARG A 336 -23.47 7.73 22.93
C ARG A 336 -21.99 7.90 23.23
N ARG A 337 -21.11 7.76 22.24
CA ARG A 337 -19.66 7.98 22.40
C ARG A 337 -19.33 9.42 22.76
N GLN A 338 -20.03 10.38 22.16
CA GLN A 338 -19.90 11.80 22.50
C GLN A 338 -20.37 12.06 23.94
N GLU A 339 -21.51 11.50 24.36
CA GLU A 339 -21.99 11.60 25.74
C GLU A 339 -20.99 11.02 26.74
N ASP A 340 -20.47 9.81 26.49
CA ASP A 340 -19.48 9.16 27.34
C ASP A 340 -18.17 9.97 27.43
N ALA A 341 -17.81 10.67 26.35
CA ALA A 341 -16.65 11.56 26.29
C ALA A 341 -16.92 12.98 26.84
N GLY A 342 -18.17 13.27 27.24
CA GLY A 342 -18.58 14.60 27.73
C GLY A 342 -18.59 15.69 26.66
N ILE A 343 -18.74 15.33 25.39
CA ILE A 343 -18.81 16.23 24.24
C ILE A 343 -20.26 16.65 23.99
N ASP A 344 -20.53 17.96 23.92
CA ASP A 344 -21.86 18.48 23.57
C ASP A 344 -22.05 18.51 22.04
N PRO A 345 -23.00 17.74 21.47
CA PRO A 345 -23.26 17.74 20.02
C PRO A 345 -23.64 19.10 19.45
N ALA A 346 -24.20 20.02 20.25
CA ALA A 346 -24.56 21.36 19.80
C ALA A 346 -23.33 22.24 19.52
N GLU A 347 -22.24 22.03 20.25
CA GLU A 347 -20.97 22.78 20.08
C GLU A 347 -20.22 22.32 18.81
N LEU A 348 -20.34 21.04 18.45
CA LEU A 348 -19.82 20.49 17.21
C LEU A 348 -20.51 21.09 15.98
N ALA A 349 -21.85 21.20 16.01
CA ALA A 349 -22.62 21.79 14.92
C ALA A 349 -22.26 23.27 14.66
N GLU A 350 -21.87 24.03 15.69
CA GLU A 350 -21.37 25.42 15.53
C GLU A 350 -19.96 25.48 14.93
N SER A 351 -19.08 24.52 15.24
CA SER A 351 -17.72 24.48 14.67
C SER A 351 -17.64 24.03 13.20
N VAL A 352 -18.67 23.33 12.70
CA VAL A 352 -18.75 22.85 11.31
C VAL A 352 -19.46 23.87 10.40
N THR A 353 -20.10 24.90 10.95
CA THR A 353 -20.55 26.02 10.10
C THR A 353 -19.34 26.76 9.55
N PRO A 354 -19.13 26.82 8.21
CA PRO A 354 -18.08 27.66 7.67
C PRO A 354 -18.42 29.08 8.08
N GLU A 355 -17.58 29.68 8.91
CA GLU A 355 -17.65 31.10 9.20
C GLU A 355 -17.63 31.80 7.86
N ALA A 356 -18.79 32.35 7.48
CA ALA A 356 -18.93 33.09 6.24
C ALA A 356 -18.01 34.29 6.38
N VAL A 357 -16.84 34.21 5.76
CA VAL A 357 -15.96 35.36 5.61
C VAL A 357 -16.71 36.37 4.76
N GLU A 358 -17.39 37.31 5.43
CA GLU A 358 -17.97 38.46 4.78
C GLU A 358 -16.84 39.24 4.09
N PRO A 359 -16.96 39.60 2.80
CA PRO A 359 -15.96 40.42 2.17
C PRO A 359 -16.04 41.81 2.77
N THR A 360 -15.10 42.15 3.66
CA THR A 360 -14.93 43.52 4.13
C THR A 360 -14.43 44.37 2.97
N ALA A 361 -15.34 45.13 2.37
CA ALA A 361 -15.01 46.23 1.49
C ALA A 361 -14.47 47.38 2.34
N ASP A 362 -13.17 47.69 2.22
CA ASP A 362 -12.72 49.07 2.10
C ASP A 362 -11.36 49.18 1.39
N GLU A 363 -11.26 50.22 0.57
CA GLU A 363 -10.18 50.76 -0.26
C GLU A 363 -8.83 50.92 0.47
N SER A 364 -7.66 51.09 -0.13
CA SER A 364 -7.18 51.46 -1.47
C SER A 364 -5.64 51.32 -1.44
N GLY A 365 -5.02 50.95 -2.57
CA GLY A 365 -3.57 51.12 -2.73
C GLY A 365 -2.88 50.09 -3.61
N VAL A 366 -3.13 50.11 -4.92
CA VAL A 366 -2.25 49.46 -5.91
C VAL A 366 -1.95 50.49 -7.00
N PRO A 367 -0.68 50.85 -7.28
CA PRO A 367 -0.35 51.47 -8.54
C PRO A 367 -0.26 50.38 -9.62
N THR A 368 -1.05 50.59 -10.67
CA THR A 368 -1.13 49.81 -11.91
C THR A 368 0.19 49.73 -12.65
N ALA A 369 0.51 48.52 -13.15
CA ALA A 369 1.49 48.31 -14.20
C ALA A 369 0.88 48.69 -15.56
N GLU A 370 1.52 49.63 -16.26
CA GLU A 370 1.26 49.86 -17.68
C GLU A 370 2.22 49.00 -18.51
N ALA A 371 1.61 48.21 -19.41
CA ALA A 371 2.30 47.52 -20.48
C ALA A 371 2.74 48.51 -21.56
N VAL A 372 3.95 48.36 -22.09
CA VAL A 372 4.38 49.03 -23.32
C VAL A 372 4.80 47.96 -24.32
N GLU A 373 4.10 47.94 -25.45
CA GLU A 373 4.43 47.15 -26.63
C GLU A 373 5.55 47.79 -27.47
N ALA A 374 6.38 46.89 -28.00
CA ALA A 374 6.93 46.80 -29.36
C ALA A 374 7.60 48.01 -30.06
N ASP A 375 8.87 47.75 -30.38
CA ASP A 375 9.53 47.88 -31.70
C ASP A 375 10.12 49.23 -32.11
N SER A 376 11.45 49.31 -32.17
CA SER A 376 12.23 49.33 -33.41
C SER A 376 13.63 49.95 -33.24
N ASP A 377 14.55 49.38 -34.01
CA ASP A 377 15.71 50.02 -34.65
C ASP A 377 17.13 49.83 -34.05
N GLU A 378 17.91 49.02 -34.80
CA GLU A 378 19.32 49.18 -35.23
C GLU A 378 20.28 50.02 -34.36
N GLY A 379 21.50 49.59 -34.03
CA GLY A 379 22.38 48.54 -34.51
C GLY A 379 23.83 48.88 -34.10
N ALA A 380 24.74 47.90 -34.26
CA ALA A 380 26.21 47.98 -34.16
C ALA A 380 26.78 48.06 -32.71
N ASP A 381 27.89 47.42 -32.31
CA ASP A 381 28.95 46.69 -33.02
C ASP A 381 29.78 45.88 -31.98
N VAL A 382 30.13 44.64 -32.34
CA VAL A 382 31.37 43.84 -32.11
C VAL A 382 32.07 43.71 -30.73
N GLY A 383 32.39 42.44 -30.42
CA GLY A 383 33.62 41.99 -29.74
C GLY A 383 33.37 41.27 -28.40
N ASP A 384 33.18 39.95 -28.35
CA ASP A 384 34.15 38.84 -28.39
C ASP A 384 34.91 38.58 -27.05
N GLU A 385 35.03 37.28 -26.77
CA GLU A 385 35.86 36.54 -25.80
C GLU A 385 35.54 36.52 -24.28
N THR A 386 34.97 35.38 -23.89
CA THR A 386 35.46 34.41 -22.88
C THR A 386 36.33 34.89 -21.71
N ALA A 387 35.92 34.57 -20.47
CA ALA A 387 36.74 33.84 -19.47
C ALA A 387 35.99 33.65 -18.13
N ALA A 388 36.27 32.52 -17.48
CA ALA A 388 35.79 32.08 -16.16
C ALA A 388 36.15 33.01 -14.99
N PRO A 389 35.46 32.94 -13.83
CA PRO A 389 35.93 33.61 -12.63
C PRO A 389 36.81 32.69 -11.75
N THR A 390 38.08 33.08 -11.64
CA THR A 390 38.94 32.82 -10.48
C THR A 390 38.45 33.62 -9.25
N GLY A 391 38.61 33.04 -8.07
CA GLY A 391 38.08 33.56 -6.81
C GLY A 391 38.74 34.82 -6.23
N THR A 392 38.19 35.30 -5.12
CA THR A 392 38.88 36.16 -4.14
C THR A 392 38.38 35.86 -2.73
N VAL A 393 39.36 35.93 -1.84
CA VAL A 393 39.46 35.62 -0.41
C VAL A 393 39.06 36.83 0.46
N ILE A 394 38.61 36.59 1.70
CA ILE A 394 38.90 37.40 2.92
C ILE A 394 39.08 36.38 4.07
N GLU A 395 40.29 36.11 4.59
CA GLU A 395 40.97 36.73 5.76
C GLU A 395 40.14 36.64 7.07
N GLN A 396 40.64 36.33 8.27
CA GLN A 396 41.96 36.00 8.84
C GLN A 396 41.71 35.65 10.33
N SER A 397 42.53 34.79 10.96
CA SER A 397 43.19 35.05 12.27
C SER A 397 43.67 33.77 12.97
N ALA A 398 45.01 33.66 13.05
CA ALA A 398 45.88 33.19 14.13
C ALA A 398 45.47 31.97 15.00
N GLY A 399 46.36 31.02 15.32
CA GLY A 399 47.81 31.00 15.11
C GLY A 399 48.47 29.85 15.88
N GLU A 400 49.64 29.51 15.37
CA GLU A 400 50.82 28.96 16.04
C GLU A 400 50.99 27.45 16.29
N THR A 401 52.26 27.12 16.20
CA THR A 401 52.91 25.91 15.73
C THR A 401 53.82 25.35 16.82
N SER A 402 54.07 24.04 16.84
CA SER A 402 55.44 23.48 16.93
C SER A 402 55.45 21.94 16.92
N SER A 403 56.55 21.41 16.39
CA SER A 403 56.82 20.03 15.97
C SER A 403 57.55 19.21 17.07
N PRO A 404 58.23 18.07 16.79
CA PRO A 404 57.81 16.70 17.08
C PRO A 404 58.65 16.02 18.19
N ALA A 405 58.20 14.87 18.72
CA ALA A 405 59.07 14.00 19.51
C ALA A 405 58.73 12.51 19.35
N GLN A 406 59.81 11.74 19.29
CA GLN A 406 59.91 10.32 19.00
C GLN A 406 59.54 9.44 20.22
N ASN A 407 59.25 8.19 19.87
CA ASN A 407 59.14 6.91 20.60
C ASN A 407 59.92 6.78 21.95
N PRO A 408 59.56 5.82 22.81
CA PRO A 408 60.22 4.51 22.68
C PRO A 408 59.35 3.27 22.99
N THR A 409 59.84 2.17 22.40
CA THR A 409 59.61 0.74 22.69
C THR A 409 59.67 0.33 24.16
N GLU A 410 58.78 -0.60 24.54
CA GLU A 410 59.12 -1.94 25.09
C GLU A 410 58.06 -2.96 24.64
#